data_AF-A0A1H9M609-F1
#
_entry.id   AF-A0A1H9M609-F1
#
_cell.length_a   1.000
_cell.length_b   1.000
_cell.length_c   1.000
_cell.angle_alpha   90.00
_cell.angle_beta   90.00
_cell.angle_gamma   90.00
#
_symmetry.space_group_name_H-M   'P 1'
#
loop_
_entity.id
_entity.type
_entity.pdbx_description
1 polymer ?
#
loop_
_entity_poly.entity_id
_entity_poly.type
_entity_poly.pdbx_seq_one_letter_code
_entity_poly.pdbx_strand_id
1 'polypeptide(L)'
;MKKPLALLMLAPLTASAFQCGSFNVHLDRYQSSINGDRVKVLGQQFTGAPRDYDNSIITLLPDSITVTDRMYKLTTTTGQSTLELLTKENPPRTLNRERCGKASITGLIE
;
A
#
# COMPACT_ATOMS: atom_id res chain seq x y z
N MET A 1 -5.06 35.34 38.19
CA MET A 1 -5.95 34.56 37.28
C MET A 1 -5.05 33.89 36.24
N LYS A 2 -4.84 32.57 36.32
CA LYS A 2 -4.02 31.82 35.36
C LYS A 2 -4.96 31.10 34.39
N LYS A 3 -4.95 31.50 33.12
CA LYS A 3 -5.67 30.79 32.05
C LYS A 3 -4.87 29.54 31.67
N PRO A 4 -5.47 28.34 31.60
CA PRO A 4 -4.79 27.21 31.02
C PRO A 4 -4.79 27.40 29.49
N LEU A 5 -3.59 27.49 28.92
CA LEU A 5 -3.37 27.43 27.49
C LEU A 5 -3.61 25.98 27.06
N ALA A 6 -4.79 25.70 26.49
CA ALA A 6 -5.09 24.41 25.89
C ALA A 6 -4.28 24.27 24.60
N LEU A 7 -3.16 23.56 24.68
CA LEU A 7 -2.35 23.17 23.53
C LEU A 7 -3.13 22.06 22.79
N LEU A 8 -3.83 22.42 21.71
CA LEU A 8 -4.37 21.43 20.78
C LEU A 8 -3.19 20.70 20.11
N MET A 9 -2.87 19.52 20.61
CA MET A 9 -2.04 18.55 19.91
C MET A 9 -2.81 18.11 18.65
N LEU A 10 -2.53 18.75 17.51
CA LEU A 10 -2.89 18.20 16.20
C LEU A 10 -2.06 16.93 16.02
N ALA A 11 -2.64 15.78 16.37
CA ALA A 11 -2.06 14.50 16.01
C ALA A 11 -2.01 14.45 14.46
N PRO A 12 -0.84 14.28 13.84
CA PRO A 12 -0.79 14.04 12.41
C PRO A 12 -1.59 12.75 12.16
N LEU A 13 -2.53 12.77 11.21
CA LEU A 13 -3.05 11.53 10.64
C LEU A 13 -1.84 10.86 10.00
N THR A 14 -1.21 9.92 10.72
CA THR A 14 -0.06 9.19 10.22
C THR A 14 -0.55 8.22 9.16
N ALA A 15 -0.62 8.71 7.93
CA ALA A 15 -0.55 7.92 6.72
C ALA A 15 0.73 7.07 6.81
N SER A 16 0.60 5.80 7.22
CA SER A 16 1.74 4.94 7.52
C SER A 16 2.31 4.35 6.24
N ALA A 17 3.04 5.18 5.50
CA ALA A 17 3.84 4.73 4.39
C ALA A 17 4.92 3.73 4.85
N PHE A 18 5.22 2.74 4.02
CA PHE A 18 6.24 1.72 4.27
C PHE A 18 7.13 1.54 3.04
N GLN A 19 8.40 1.20 3.29
CA GLN A 19 9.41 1.09 2.24
C GLN A 19 9.44 -0.33 1.66
N CYS A 20 9.52 -0.45 0.33
CA CYS A 20 9.79 -1.67 -0.41
C CYS A 20 10.97 -1.46 -1.37
N GLY A 21 12.19 -1.83 -0.98
CA GLY A 21 13.37 -1.51 -1.76
C GLY A 21 13.50 -0.01 -2.01
N SER A 22 13.39 0.42 -3.27
CA SER A 22 13.35 1.85 -3.67
C SER A 22 11.95 2.47 -3.71
N PHE A 23 10.89 1.66 -3.55
CA PHE A 23 9.51 2.14 -3.58
C PHE A 23 9.04 2.59 -2.19
N ASN A 24 8.48 3.79 -2.11
CA ASN A 24 7.74 4.26 -0.95
C ASN A 24 6.25 3.99 -1.17
N VAL A 25 5.65 3.12 -0.37
CA VAL A 25 4.28 2.63 -0.56
C VAL A 25 3.39 3.19 0.54
N HIS A 26 2.30 3.83 0.14
CA HIS A 26 1.27 4.32 1.06
C HIS A 26 -0.07 3.71 0.70
N LEU A 27 -0.67 2.95 1.60
CA LEU A 27 -1.93 2.23 1.37
C LEU A 27 -2.94 2.56 2.46
N ASP A 28 -3.95 3.36 2.11
CA ASP A 28 -5.10 3.63 2.96
C ASP A 28 -6.42 3.65 2.16
N ARG A 29 -7.54 3.71 2.89
CA ARG A 29 -8.91 3.74 2.36
C ARG A 29 -9.18 4.88 1.37
N TYR A 30 -8.60 6.05 1.60
CA TYR A 30 -8.92 7.29 0.92
C TYR A 30 -7.97 7.55 -0.25
N GLN A 31 -6.69 7.24 -0.09
CA GLN A 31 -5.64 7.49 -1.06
C GLN A 31 -4.50 6.48 -0.92
N SER A 32 -4.39 5.62 -1.93
CA SER A 32 -3.23 4.76 -2.10
C SER A 32 -2.25 5.35 -3.11
N SER A 33 -0.95 5.24 -2.85
CA SER A 33 0.11 5.73 -3.74
C SER A 33 1.39 4.90 -3.65
N ILE A 34 2.18 4.91 -4.73
CA ILE A 34 3.54 4.37 -4.77
C ILE A 34 4.44 5.45 -5.33
N ASN A 35 5.50 5.82 -4.60
CA ASN A 35 6.39 6.94 -4.92
C ASN A 35 5.67 8.29 -5.10
N GLY A 36 4.51 8.45 -4.44
CA GLY A 36 3.65 9.64 -4.58
C GLY A 36 2.68 9.57 -5.76
N ASP A 37 2.86 8.64 -6.69
CA ASP A 37 1.91 8.42 -7.78
C ASP A 37 0.70 7.64 -7.28
N ARG A 38 -0.50 8.14 -7.59
CA ARG A 38 -1.75 7.50 -7.18
C ARG A 38 -1.88 6.12 -7.79
N VAL A 39 -2.35 5.18 -6.97
CA VAL A 39 -2.71 3.83 -7.40
C VAL A 39 -4.12 3.48 -6.94
N LYS A 40 -4.84 2.69 -7.73
CA LYS A 40 -6.15 2.14 -7.40
C LYS A 40 -6.01 0.70 -6.94
N VAL A 41 -6.73 0.31 -5.90
CA VAL A 41 -6.84 -1.08 -5.51
C VAL A 41 -7.80 -1.78 -6.48
N LEU A 42 -7.30 -2.75 -7.25
CA LEU A 42 -8.12 -3.53 -8.18
C LEU A 42 -8.69 -4.79 -7.54
N GLY A 43 -7.93 -5.38 -6.62
CA GLY A 43 -8.30 -6.64 -6.02
C GLY A 43 -7.57 -6.84 -4.71
N GLN A 44 -8.24 -7.51 -3.80
CA GLN A 44 -7.73 -7.84 -2.48
C GLN A 44 -8.17 -9.26 -2.14
N GLN A 45 -7.21 -10.07 -1.71
CA GLN A 45 -7.43 -11.43 -1.28
C GLN A 45 -6.73 -11.64 0.06
N PHE A 46 -7.43 -12.21 1.03
CA PHE A 46 -6.83 -12.66 2.28
C PHE A 46 -6.50 -14.14 2.17
N THR A 47 -5.28 -14.52 2.55
CA THR A 47 -4.82 -15.92 2.57
C THR A 47 -4.95 -16.53 3.98
N GLY A 48 -5.17 -15.70 5.00
CA GLY A 48 -5.49 -16.09 6.37
C GLY A 48 -6.94 -15.78 6.75
N ALA A 49 -7.13 -15.18 7.93
CA ALA A 49 -8.44 -14.76 8.39
C ALA A 49 -8.99 -13.60 7.54
N PRO A 50 -10.33 -13.39 7.50
CA PRO A 50 -10.89 -12.19 6.88
C PRO A 50 -10.27 -10.93 7.50
N ARG A 51 -9.85 -9.99 6.65
CA ARG A 51 -9.21 -8.72 7.07
C ARG A 51 -7.82 -8.88 7.69
N ASP A 52 -7.18 -10.02 7.52
CA ASP A 52 -5.78 -10.25 7.92
C ASP A 52 -4.81 -9.67 6.88
N TYR A 53 -4.48 -8.39 7.02
CA TYR A 53 -3.54 -7.69 6.15
C TYR A 53 -2.09 -8.17 6.30
N ASP A 54 -1.75 -8.94 7.33
CA ASP A 54 -0.44 -9.58 7.44
C ASP A 54 -0.36 -10.85 6.58
N ASN A 55 -1.50 -11.36 6.09
CA ASN A 55 -1.62 -12.51 5.18
C ASN A 55 -2.57 -12.18 4.03
N SER A 56 -2.11 -11.35 3.10
CA SER A 56 -2.94 -10.82 2.00
C SER A 56 -2.18 -10.64 0.69
N ILE A 57 -2.94 -10.58 -0.41
CA ILE A 57 -2.47 -10.22 -1.75
C ILE A 57 -3.32 -9.05 -2.22
N ILE A 58 -2.67 -7.95 -2.59
CA ILE A 58 -3.31 -6.72 -3.04
C ILE A 58 -2.76 -6.37 -4.42
N THR A 59 -3.65 -6.24 -5.40
CA THR A 59 -3.31 -5.80 -6.75
C THR A 59 -3.63 -4.32 -6.89
N LEU A 60 -2.64 -3.54 -7.31
CA LEU A 60 -2.70 -2.08 -7.44
C LEU A 60 -2.46 -1.67 -8.89
N LEU A 61 -3.22 -0.70 -9.36
CA LEU A 61 -3.11 -0.13 -10.71
C LEU A 61 -2.65 1.33 -10.62
N PRO A 62 -1.56 1.72 -11.30
CA PRO A 62 -1.25 3.14 -11.49
C PRO A 62 -2.46 3.89 -12.07
N ASP A 63 -2.82 5.01 -11.47
CA ASP A 63 -3.87 5.90 -11.98
C ASP A 63 -3.36 6.83 -13.08
N SER A 64 -2.03 6.92 -13.25
CA SER A 64 -1.42 7.72 -14.30
C SER A 64 -1.71 7.16 -15.69
N ILE A 65 -2.21 8.04 -16.57
CA ILE A 65 -2.49 7.74 -17.99
C ILE A 65 -1.19 7.40 -18.75
N THR A 66 -0.02 7.80 -18.25
CA THR A 66 1.26 7.48 -18.90
C THR A 66 1.77 6.08 -18.57
N VAL A 67 1.23 5.42 -17.54
CA VAL A 67 1.66 4.09 -17.07
C VAL A 67 0.57 3.07 -17.37
N THR A 68 0.37 2.78 -18.64
CA THR A 68 -0.76 1.96 -19.12
C THR A 68 -0.49 0.46 -19.12
N ASP A 69 0.76 0.02 -19.05
CA ASP A 69 1.19 -1.37 -19.25
C ASP A 69 1.65 -2.07 -17.97
N ARG A 70 1.59 -1.39 -16.81
CA ARG A 70 2.09 -1.89 -15.53
C ARG A 70 1.05 -1.98 -14.43
N MET A 71 1.23 -2.93 -13.53
CA MET A 71 0.51 -3.03 -12.26
C MET A 71 1.47 -3.43 -11.14
N TYR A 72 1.04 -3.25 -9.90
CA TYR A 72 1.78 -3.74 -8.74
C TYR A 72 1.00 -4.83 -8.04
N LYS A 73 1.70 -5.78 -7.43
CA LYS A 73 1.14 -6.78 -6.55
C LYS A 73 1.91 -6.78 -5.24
N LEU A 74 1.25 -6.40 -4.16
CA LEU A 74 1.78 -6.48 -2.82
C LEU A 74 1.32 -7.81 -2.20
N THR A 75 2.28 -8.62 -1.77
CA THR A 75 2.01 -9.85 -1.03
C THR A 75 2.52 -9.68 0.39
N THR A 76 1.67 -9.92 1.38
CA THR A 76 2.03 -9.95 2.79
C THR A 76 1.85 -11.37 3.32
N THR A 77 2.86 -11.86 4.04
CA THR A 77 2.83 -13.16 4.72
C THR A 77 3.52 -12.99 6.05
N THR A 78 2.85 -13.28 7.17
CA THR A 78 3.30 -13.11 8.57
C THR A 78 4.81 -12.82 8.73
N GLY A 79 5.17 -11.54 8.87
CA GLY A 79 6.55 -11.08 9.08
C GLY A 79 7.35 -10.75 7.83
N GLN A 80 6.80 -10.97 6.63
CA GLN A 80 7.40 -10.59 5.35
C GLN A 80 6.37 -9.92 4.44
N SER A 81 6.86 -9.04 3.59
CA SER A 81 6.04 -8.39 2.58
C SER A 81 6.88 -8.16 1.34
N THR A 82 6.29 -8.35 0.17
CA THR A 82 6.97 -8.18 -1.12
C THR A 82 6.11 -7.37 -2.07
N LEU A 83 6.72 -6.40 -2.74
CA LEU A 83 6.09 -5.63 -3.81
C LEU A 83 6.65 -6.10 -5.15
N GLU A 84 5.77 -6.58 -6.01
CA GLU A 84 6.11 -6.93 -7.39
C GLU A 84 5.59 -5.87 -8.35
N LEU A 85 6.45 -5.38 -9.24
CA LEU A 85 6.06 -4.63 -10.42
C LEU A 85 5.86 -5.62 -11.56
N LEU A 86 4.68 -5.63 -12.17
CA LEU A 86 4.26 -6.59 -13.19
C LEU A 86 3.82 -5.89 -14.48
N THR A 87 3.93 -6.59 -15.60
CA THR A 87 3.23 -6.22 -16.84
C THR A 87 1.73 -6.56 -16.74
N LYS A 88 0.89 -5.91 -17.55
CA LYS A 88 -0.56 -6.21 -17.64
C LYS A 88 -0.93 -7.31 -18.65
N GLU A 89 0.05 -7.94 -19.30
CA GLU A 89 -0.24 -9.03 -20.24
C GLU A 89 -0.78 -10.28 -19.50
N ASN A 90 -1.30 -11.25 -20.25
CA ASN A 90 -1.81 -12.49 -19.67
C ASN A 90 -1.01 -13.70 -20.20
N PRO A 91 -0.20 -14.39 -19.37
CA PRO A 91 -0.01 -14.15 -17.93
C PRO A 91 0.92 -12.96 -17.62
N PRO A 92 0.73 -12.26 -16.49
CA PRO A 92 1.62 -11.16 -16.08
C PRO A 92 3.07 -11.61 -15.91
N ARG A 93 4.03 -10.79 -16.36
CA ARG A 93 5.46 -11.01 -16.13
C ARG A 93 5.97 -10.08 -15.03
N THR A 94 6.79 -10.60 -14.12
CA THR A 94 7.45 -9.78 -13.08
C THR A 94 8.61 -9.00 -13.68
N LEU A 95 8.55 -7.68 -13.60
CA LEU A 95 9.59 -6.74 -14.03
C LEU A 95 10.56 -6.42 -12.89
N ASN A 96 10.05 -6.27 -11.66
CA ASN A 96 10.86 -6.10 -10.47
C ASN A 96 10.16 -6.72 -9.25
N ARG A 97 10.92 -7.11 -8.23
CA ARG A 97 10.42 -7.61 -6.96
C ARG A 97 11.27 -7.08 -5.82
N GLU A 98 10.66 -6.35 -4.91
CA GLU A 98 11.31 -5.78 -3.74
C GLU A 98 10.77 -6.38 -2.45
N ARG A 99 11.64 -6.53 -1.46
CA ARG A 99 11.21 -6.81 -0.08
C ARG A 99 10.78 -5.50 0.57
N CYS A 100 9.72 -5.58 1.34
CA CYS A 100 9.22 -4.47 2.13
C CYS A 100 9.71 -4.56 3.57
N GLY A 101 9.81 -3.40 4.22
CA GLY A 101 9.74 -3.32 5.67
C GLY A 101 8.38 -3.79 6.18
N LYS A 102 8.10 -3.57 7.46
CA LYS A 102 6.79 -3.92 8.03
C LYS A 102 5.70 -3.16 7.28
N ALA A 103 4.89 -3.88 6.50
CA ALA A 103 3.76 -3.29 5.80
C ALA A 103 2.76 -2.75 6.85
N SER A 104 2.28 -1.53 6.63
CA SER A 104 1.24 -0.94 7.44
C SER A 104 0.07 -0.66 6.52
N ILE A 105 -0.93 -1.53 6.57
CA ILE A 105 -2.09 -1.49 5.68
C ILE A 105 -3.34 -1.51 6.55
N THR A 106 -4.28 -0.62 6.27
CA THR A 106 -5.54 -0.59 7.03
C THR A 106 -6.71 -0.18 6.14
N GLY A 107 -7.73 -1.04 6.08
CA GLY A 107 -9.07 -0.68 5.59
C GLY A 107 -9.17 -0.27 4.13
N LEU A 108 -8.47 -0.97 3.22
CA LEU A 108 -8.40 -0.64 1.79
C LEU A 108 -9.74 -0.77 1.04
N ILE A 109 -10.52 -1.81 1.36
CA ILE A 109 -11.85 -2.06 0.79
C ILE A 109 -12.77 -2.53 1.94
N GLU A 110 -13.96 -1.96 2.04
CA GLU A 110 -15.04 -2.41 2.95
C GLU A 110 -16.05 -3.30 2.24
#